data_AF-A0A1Z9M0A2-F1
#
_entry.id   AF-A0A1Z9M0A2-F1
#
_cell.length_a   1.000
_cell.length_b   1.000
_cell.length_c   1.000
_cell.angle_alpha   90.00
_cell.angle_beta   90.00
_cell.angle_gamma   90.00
#
_symmetry.space_group_name_H-M   'P 1'
#
loop_
_entity.id
_entity.type
_entity.pdbx_description
1 polymer ?
#
loop_
_entity_poly.entity_id
_entity_poly.type
_entity_poly.pdbx_seq_one_letter_code
_entity_poly.pdbx_strand_id
1 'polypeptide(L)'
;MIEEKENKNEELEVVLEEAEKEKEVSVTPNPLDDLVQEEPSKEKEIDKTYENEREIKLEEKKPKEVPEYSEDMPYSLKVRKRIQKEVAKRAEAEQKLVEMEERMSKMEKKTYDIANKSLSNQLSNVSNELKSAIEEGNTDKQVKLYENMAEIRSQMTKTEDYAAQVPNPKEKTEKKAPPLATEWVKENSAWFNKPGYRKETAMAYGIDAELTEEGWDVHDPGYYDEMTKRLKSSGLSYFNKSEENTSKTEQNVVQKNNRVQSPVAGVSRKKGTPSNRVKLTSDDLATAKNFGIDITDEAALKRFAKEVKSFSDTGQ
;
A
#
# COMPACT_ATOMS: atom_id res chain seq x y z
N MET A 1 13.99 59.61 -41.59
CA MET A 1 13.65 60.77 -40.73
C MET A 1 12.30 61.23 -41.23
N ILE A 2 11.22 60.56 -40.82
CA ILE A 2 10.40 60.80 -39.61
C ILE A 2 9.74 62.19 -39.69
N GLU A 3 8.52 62.17 -40.21
CA GLU A 3 7.48 63.18 -40.02
C GLU A 3 6.37 62.58 -39.15
N GLU A 4 5.56 63.47 -38.56
CA GLU A 4 4.29 63.23 -37.87
C GLU A 4 4.38 62.65 -36.43
N LYS A 5 3.74 63.19 -35.37
CA LYS A 5 2.53 64.02 -35.25
C LYS A 5 2.60 64.92 -34.01
N GLU A 6 2.19 66.18 -34.18
CA GLU A 6 1.49 66.94 -33.15
C GLU A 6 0.00 66.54 -33.18
N ASN A 7 -0.63 66.40 -32.03
CA ASN A 7 -2.05 66.76 -31.88
C ASN A 7 -2.34 67.20 -30.44
N LYS A 8 -3.06 68.32 -30.37
CA LYS A 8 -3.43 69.14 -29.21
C LYS A 8 -4.90 68.91 -28.85
N ASN A 9 -5.22 69.16 -27.57
CA ASN A 9 -6.51 69.64 -27.00
C ASN A 9 -7.70 68.64 -27.02
N GLU A 10 -8.65 68.57 -26.08
CA GLU A 10 -9.32 69.52 -25.15
C GLU A 10 -10.08 68.67 -24.07
N GLU A 11 -9.95 68.95 -22.76
CA GLU A 11 -10.97 69.50 -21.80
C GLU A 11 -12.15 68.55 -21.39
N LEU A 12 -12.21 68.11 -20.11
CA LEU A 12 -13.04 68.61 -18.96
C LEU A 12 -14.58 68.50 -19.21
N GLU A 13 -15.49 68.08 -18.33
CA GLU A 13 -15.62 67.50 -16.98
C GLU A 13 -17.16 67.36 -16.73
N VAL A 14 -17.58 66.82 -15.58
CA VAL A 14 -18.91 66.99 -14.90
C VAL A 14 -19.95 65.85 -14.96
N VAL A 15 -20.46 65.60 -13.75
CA VAL A 15 -21.29 64.55 -13.15
C VAL A 15 -22.79 64.86 -13.21
N LEU A 16 -23.64 63.82 -13.30
CA LEU A 16 -25.05 63.76 -12.84
C LEU A 16 -25.35 62.29 -12.46
N GLU A 17 -25.33 61.90 -11.18
CA GLU A 17 -26.43 61.80 -10.18
C GLU A 17 -27.40 60.59 -10.32
N GLU A 18 -27.57 59.89 -9.18
CA GLU A 18 -28.73 59.11 -8.64
C GLU A 18 -29.46 58.04 -9.51
N ALA A 19 -29.98 56.91 -9.05
CA ALA A 19 -30.11 56.24 -7.75
C ALA A 19 -30.59 54.78 -7.98
N GLU A 20 -30.39 53.92 -6.97
CA GLU A 20 -31.17 52.72 -6.60
C GLU A 20 -31.43 51.59 -7.62
N LYS A 21 -30.88 50.39 -7.36
CA LYS A 21 -31.64 49.24 -6.83
C LYS A 21 -30.78 48.00 -6.61
N GLU A 22 -30.95 47.46 -5.42
CA GLU A 22 -30.64 46.12 -4.93
C GLU A 22 -30.46 45.08 -6.05
N LYS A 23 -29.23 44.54 -6.17
CA LYS A 23 -29.01 43.24 -6.80
C LYS A 23 -28.92 42.21 -5.70
N GLU A 24 -30.04 41.53 -5.48
CA GLU A 24 -30.09 40.23 -4.82
C GLU A 24 -29.01 39.33 -5.44
N VAL A 25 -28.04 38.95 -4.63
CA VAL A 25 -27.10 37.88 -4.98
C VAL A 25 -27.89 36.59 -4.90
N SER A 26 -28.17 36.01 -6.06
CA SER A 26 -28.74 34.69 -6.22
C SER A 26 -27.87 33.67 -5.47
N VAL A 27 -28.41 33.12 -4.40
CA VAL A 27 -27.91 31.92 -3.75
C VAL A 27 -27.91 30.81 -4.80
N THR A 28 -26.74 30.27 -5.14
CA THR A 28 -26.67 29.05 -5.95
C THR A 28 -27.30 27.91 -5.15
N PRO A 29 -28.34 27.24 -5.68
CA PRO A 29 -28.99 26.16 -4.96
C PRO A 29 -28.04 24.97 -4.80
N ASN A 30 -28.10 24.37 -3.62
CA ASN A 30 -27.43 23.13 -3.26
C ASN A 30 -27.94 22.00 -4.20
N PRO A 31 -27.07 21.23 -4.90
CA PRO A 31 -27.47 20.31 -5.96
C PRO A 31 -28.18 19.02 -5.47
N LEU A 32 -28.74 18.99 -4.27
CA LEU A 32 -29.40 17.82 -3.68
C LEU A 32 -30.94 17.92 -3.60
N ASP A 33 -31.54 19.09 -3.85
CA ASP A 33 -33.00 19.27 -3.73
C ASP A 33 -33.80 18.96 -5.01
N ASP A 34 -33.15 18.68 -6.14
CA ASP A 34 -33.81 18.40 -7.43
C ASP A 34 -34.27 16.94 -7.62
N LEU A 35 -34.19 16.11 -6.56
CA LEU A 35 -34.44 14.66 -6.65
C LEU A 35 -35.57 14.14 -5.78
N VAL A 36 -36.34 15.00 -5.12
CA VAL A 36 -37.42 14.55 -4.22
C VAL A 36 -38.71 15.34 -4.49
N GLN A 37 -39.65 14.67 -5.19
CA GLN A 37 -41.10 14.98 -5.39
C GLN A 37 -41.43 15.91 -6.58
N GLU A 38 -42.29 15.61 -7.56
CA GLU A 38 -43.28 14.53 -7.80
C GLU A 38 -43.69 14.48 -9.32
N GLU A 39 -44.29 13.34 -9.72
CA GLU A 39 -44.86 12.82 -11.00
C GLU A 39 -45.82 13.75 -11.83
N PRO A 40 -46.30 13.47 -13.10
CA PRO A 40 -46.72 12.15 -13.65
C PRO A 40 -46.64 11.85 -15.18
N SER A 41 -46.77 10.55 -15.49
CA SER A 41 -47.34 9.89 -16.68
C SER A 41 -47.11 10.49 -18.09
N LYS A 42 -46.37 9.76 -18.94
CA LYS A 42 -46.72 9.51 -20.36
C LYS A 42 -45.91 8.35 -20.93
N GLU A 43 -46.62 7.30 -21.30
CA GLU A 43 -46.14 6.19 -22.11
C GLU A 43 -45.51 6.70 -23.42
N LYS A 44 -44.25 6.34 -23.65
CA LYS A 44 -43.67 6.26 -25.00
C LYS A 44 -42.77 5.02 -25.06
N GLU A 45 -43.15 4.11 -25.95
CA GLU A 45 -42.32 3.02 -26.45
C GLU A 45 -40.94 3.55 -26.84
N ILE A 46 -39.89 2.98 -26.26
CA ILE A 46 -38.52 3.16 -26.71
C ILE A 46 -37.88 1.77 -26.81
N ASP A 47 -37.83 1.34 -28.06
CA ASP A 47 -36.91 0.43 -28.72
C ASP A 47 -35.95 -0.40 -27.85
N LYS A 48 -36.18 -1.72 -27.86
CA LYS A 48 -35.29 -2.75 -27.29
C LYS A 48 -34.18 -3.09 -28.30
N THR A 49 -33.22 -2.21 -28.49
CA THR A 49 -32.02 -2.50 -29.29
C THR A 49 -30.77 -1.93 -28.61
N TYR A 50 -30.34 -2.59 -27.52
CA TYR A 50 -28.97 -2.45 -27.01
C TYR A 50 -28.44 -3.85 -26.65
N GLU A 51 -28.32 -4.71 -27.66
CA GLU A 51 -27.25 -5.70 -27.71
C GLU A 51 -25.93 -4.93 -27.82
N ASN A 52 -25.31 -4.64 -26.67
CA ASN A 52 -23.90 -4.31 -26.64
C ASN A 52 -23.23 -5.37 -25.76
N GLU A 53 -23.08 -6.55 -26.35
CA GLU A 53 -22.16 -7.58 -25.91
C GLU A 53 -20.74 -7.00 -25.96
N ARG A 54 -20.34 -6.30 -24.90
CA ARG A 54 -18.91 -6.23 -24.59
C ARG A 54 -18.52 -7.60 -24.09
N GLU A 55 -18.02 -8.42 -24.99
CA GLU A 55 -17.22 -9.59 -24.67
C GLU A 55 -16.11 -9.15 -23.71
N ILE A 56 -16.34 -9.33 -22.41
CA ILE A 56 -15.28 -9.27 -21.42
C ILE A 56 -14.47 -10.53 -21.69
N LYS A 57 -13.39 -10.35 -22.46
CA LYS A 57 -12.36 -11.35 -22.67
C LYS A 57 -11.84 -11.74 -21.29
N LEU A 58 -12.38 -12.82 -20.71
CA LEU A 58 -11.77 -13.50 -19.59
C LEU A 58 -10.42 -14.00 -20.11
N GLU A 59 -9.36 -13.23 -19.87
CA GLU A 59 -8.03 -13.82 -19.85
C GLU A 59 -8.07 -14.90 -18.78
N GLU A 60 -8.03 -16.16 -19.21
CA GLU A 60 -7.71 -17.30 -18.37
C GLU A 60 -6.33 -17.08 -17.74
N LYS A 61 -6.29 -16.33 -16.64
CA LYS A 61 -5.16 -16.36 -15.73
C LYS A 61 -5.07 -17.80 -15.24
N LYS A 62 -3.94 -18.44 -15.59
CA LYS A 62 -3.60 -19.82 -15.23
C LYS A 62 -4.09 -20.14 -13.81
N PRO A 63 -4.79 -21.27 -13.59
CA PRO A 63 -5.25 -21.64 -12.27
C PRO A 63 -4.05 -21.66 -11.33
N LYS A 64 -4.09 -20.80 -10.30
CA LYS A 64 -3.17 -20.90 -9.18
C LYS A 64 -3.32 -22.31 -8.62
N GLU A 65 -2.20 -23.01 -8.49
CA GLU A 65 -2.11 -24.41 -8.06
C GLU A 65 -3.00 -24.66 -6.86
N VAL A 66 -4.13 -25.33 -7.11
CA VAL A 66 -4.97 -25.89 -6.05
C VAL A 66 -4.18 -27.07 -5.51
N PRO A 67 -3.98 -27.20 -4.19
CA PRO A 67 -3.24 -28.33 -3.63
C PRO A 67 -3.87 -29.64 -4.13
N GLU A 68 -3.04 -30.49 -4.72
CA GLU A 68 -3.47 -31.78 -5.24
C GLU A 68 -3.76 -32.69 -4.04
N TYR A 69 -5.00 -33.19 -3.95
CA TYR A 69 -5.39 -34.05 -2.83
C TYR A 69 -4.54 -35.34 -2.86
N SER A 70 -3.98 -35.70 -1.72
CA SER A 70 -3.25 -36.96 -1.51
C SER A 70 -4.02 -38.15 -2.07
N GLU A 71 -3.30 -39.10 -2.70
CA GLU A 71 -3.88 -40.26 -3.34
C GLU A 71 -4.65 -41.18 -2.39
N ASP A 72 -4.46 -41.01 -1.07
CA ASP A 72 -4.95 -41.87 0.01
C ASP A 72 -6.39 -41.57 0.49
N MET A 73 -7.06 -40.56 -0.08
CA MET A 73 -8.44 -40.21 0.31
C MET A 73 -9.48 -41.26 -0.13
N PRO A 74 -10.47 -41.67 0.68
CA PRO A 74 -11.39 -42.79 0.40
C PRO A 74 -12.47 -42.49 -0.67
N TYR A 75 -12.23 -41.51 -1.55
CA TYR A 75 -13.18 -41.03 -2.56
C TYR A 75 -12.75 -41.41 -3.98
N SER A 76 -13.72 -41.80 -4.81
CA SER A 76 -13.52 -42.09 -6.24
C SER A 76 -12.95 -40.88 -7.00
N LEU A 77 -12.10 -41.12 -8.00
CA LEU A 77 -11.45 -40.09 -8.83
C LEU A 77 -12.42 -39.04 -9.40
N LYS A 78 -13.64 -39.42 -9.75
CA LYS A 78 -14.67 -38.48 -10.25
C LYS A 78 -15.15 -37.52 -9.15
N VAL A 79 -15.28 -38.02 -7.92
CA VAL A 79 -15.67 -37.23 -6.75
C VAL A 79 -14.54 -36.26 -6.39
N ARG A 80 -13.28 -36.73 -6.40
CA ARG A 80 -12.09 -35.87 -6.18
C ARG A 80 -12.03 -34.71 -7.18
N LYS A 81 -12.20 -34.99 -8.48
CA LYS A 81 -12.24 -33.94 -9.53
C LYS A 81 -13.39 -32.94 -9.32
N ARG A 82 -14.54 -33.40 -8.84
CA ARG A 82 -15.67 -32.51 -8.52
C ARG A 82 -15.38 -31.64 -7.29
N ILE A 83 -14.80 -32.22 -6.25
CA ILE A 83 -14.37 -31.48 -5.04
C ILE A 83 -13.34 -30.43 -5.42
N GLN A 84 -12.30 -30.79 -6.18
CA GLN A 84 -11.30 -29.84 -6.68
C GLN A 84 -11.95 -28.69 -7.46
N LYS A 85 -12.90 -28.99 -8.36
CA LYS A 85 -13.61 -27.95 -9.13
C LYS A 85 -14.44 -27.04 -8.24
N GLU A 86 -15.14 -27.57 -7.24
CA GLU A 86 -15.95 -26.76 -6.32
C GLU A 86 -15.07 -25.96 -5.35
N VAL A 87 -13.96 -26.52 -4.87
CA VAL A 87 -12.96 -25.81 -4.05
C VAL A 87 -12.30 -24.70 -4.87
N ALA A 88 -11.92 -24.96 -6.11
CA ALA A 88 -11.36 -23.94 -7.01
C ALA A 88 -12.35 -22.80 -7.25
N LYS A 89 -13.62 -23.10 -7.51
CA LYS A 89 -14.68 -22.08 -7.67
C LYS A 89 -14.87 -21.26 -6.40
N ARG A 90 -14.87 -21.90 -5.21
CA ARG A 90 -14.96 -21.19 -3.93
C ARG A 90 -13.76 -20.30 -3.69
N ALA A 91 -12.56 -20.81 -3.90
CA ALA A 91 -11.32 -20.04 -3.76
C ALA A 91 -11.27 -18.85 -4.75
N GLU A 92 -11.76 -19.03 -5.98
CA GLU A 92 -11.85 -17.93 -6.95
C GLU A 92 -12.91 -16.90 -6.54
N ALA A 93 -14.08 -17.34 -6.07
CA ALA A 93 -15.12 -16.45 -5.57
C ALA A 93 -14.65 -15.64 -4.35
N GLU A 94 -13.97 -16.29 -3.40
CA GLU A 94 -13.37 -15.63 -2.24
C GLU A 94 -12.29 -14.63 -2.66
N GLN A 95 -11.42 -14.97 -3.62
CA GLN A 95 -10.43 -14.04 -4.16
C GLN A 95 -11.08 -12.82 -4.82
N LYS A 96 -12.16 -13.01 -5.60
CA LYS A 96 -12.91 -11.91 -6.20
C LYS A 96 -13.59 -11.04 -5.16
N LEU A 97 -14.13 -11.62 -4.09
CA LEU A 97 -14.72 -10.85 -2.99
C LEU A 97 -13.67 -9.99 -2.28
N VAL A 98 -12.50 -10.57 -1.98
CA VAL A 98 -11.38 -9.82 -1.37
C VAL A 98 -10.88 -8.71 -2.30
N GLU A 99 -10.73 -8.98 -3.59
CA GLU A 99 -10.29 -7.98 -4.58
C GLU A 99 -11.32 -6.84 -4.72
N MET A 100 -12.61 -7.17 -4.75
CA MET A 100 -13.69 -6.18 -4.79
C MET A 100 -13.73 -5.34 -3.51
N GLU A 101 -13.59 -5.96 -2.34
CA GLU A 101 -13.53 -5.27 -1.05
C GLU A 101 -12.33 -4.30 -1.00
N GLU A 102 -11.14 -4.76 -1.42
CA GLU A 102 -9.97 -3.88 -1.52
C GLU A 102 -10.19 -2.72 -2.48
N ARG A 103 -10.84 -2.98 -3.62
CA ARG A 103 -11.14 -1.94 -4.61
C ARG A 103 -12.12 -0.92 -4.05
N MET A 104 -13.16 -1.37 -3.34
CA MET A 104 -14.11 -0.51 -2.66
C MET A 104 -13.43 0.32 -1.59
N SER A 105 -12.62 -0.29 -0.71
CA SER A 105 -11.86 0.45 0.31
C SER A 105 -10.91 1.49 -0.29
N LYS A 106 -10.22 1.17 -1.40
CA LYS A 106 -9.36 2.13 -2.12
C LYS A 106 -10.17 3.27 -2.75
N MET A 107 -11.35 2.97 -3.31
CA MET A 107 -12.24 3.97 -3.88
C MET A 107 -12.77 4.91 -2.81
N GLU A 108 -13.25 4.36 -1.69
CA GLU A 108 -13.74 5.13 -0.54
C GLU A 108 -12.67 6.08 0.00
N LYS A 109 -11.45 5.59 0.24
CA LYS A 109 -10.31 6.43 0.67
C LYS A 109 -10.05 7.57 -0.30
N LYS A 110 -10.01 7.28 -1.61
CA LYS A 110 -9.83 8.33 -2.63
C LYS A 110 -10.98 9.34 -2.63
N THR A 111 -12.22 8.90 -2.45
CA THR A 111 -13.36 9.83 -2.38
C THR A 111 -13.26 10.74 -1.16
N TYR A 112 -12.83 10.23 0.00
CA TYR A 112 -12.59 11.06 1.19
C TYR A 112 -11.46 12.07 0.98
N ASP A 113 -10.35 11.64 0.41
CA ASP A 113 -9.21 12.52 0.15
C ASP A 113 -9.60 13.66 -0.80
N ILE A 114 -10.40 13.35 -1.84
CA ILE A 114 -10.91 14.35 -2.78
C ILE A 114 -11.87 15.32 -2.07
N ALA A 115 -12.81 14.80 -1.28
CA ALA A 115 -13.77 15.62 -0.53
C ALA A 115 -13.07 16.55 0.47
N ASN A 116 -12.15 16.03 1.27
CA ASN A 116 -11.38 16.82 2.24
C ASN A 116 -10.52 17.88 1.57
N LYS A 117 -9.88 17.56 0.43
CA LYS A 117 -9.11 18.54 -0.34
C LYS A 117 -10.00 19.63 -0.94
N SER A 118 -11.18 19.27 -1.45
CA SER A 118 -12.15 20.23 -1.97
C SER A 118 -12.65 21.18 -0.87
N LEU A 119 -13.06 20.63 0.28
CA LEU A 119 -13.51 21.41 1.44
C LEU A 119 -12.39 22.31 1.98
N SER A 120 -11.15 21.81 2.05
CA SER A 120 -9.99 22.62 2.44
C SER A 120 -9.73 23.78 1.47
N ASN A 121 -9.89 23.56 0.16
CA ASN A 121 -9.75 24.62 -0.83
C ASN A 121 -10.87 25.67 -0.68
N GLN A 122 -12.12 25.23 -0.50
CA GLN A 122 -13.25 26.12 -0.23
C GLN A 122 -13.02 26.94 1.05
N LEU A 123 -12.54 26.31 2.12
CA LEU A 123 -12.19 26.99 3.37
C LEU A 123 -11.13 28.07 3.14
N SER A 124 -10.10 27.79 2.34
CA SER A 124 -9.05 28.77 2.02
C SER A 124 -9.59 29.94 1.20
N ASN A 125 -10.52 29.70 0.27
CA ASN A 125 -11.16 30.74 -0.53
C ASN A 125 -12.02 31.64 0.35
N VAL A 126 -12.91 31.06 1.17
CA VAL A 126 -13.73 31.81 2.13
C VAL A 126 -12.86 32.59 3.12
N SER A 127 -11.74 32.02 3.56
CA SER A 127 -10.79 32.75 4.42
C SER A 127 -10.16 33.96 3.72
N ASN A 128 -9.89 33.88 2.42
CA ASN A 128 -9.33 35.00 1.66
C ASN A 128 -10.39 36.07 1.39
N GLU A 129 -11.60 35.66 1.02
CA GLU A 129 -12.75 36.57 0.86
C GLU A 129 -13.09 37.28 2.18
N LEU A 130 -12.99 36.57 3.31
CA LEU A 130 -13.22 37.15 4.63
C LEU A 130 -12.18 38.24 4.95
N LYS A 131 -10.91 38.03 4.59
CA LYS A 131 -9.87 39.05 4.73
C LYS A 131 -10.21 40.29 3.90
N SER A 132 -10.58 40.10 2.63
CA SER A 132 -11.00 41.21 1.76
C SER A 132 -12.24 41.92 2.30
N ALA A 133 -13.23 41.20 2.83
CA ALA A 133 -14.43 41.80 3.44
C ALA A 133 -14.13 42.58 4.73
N ILE A 134 -13.10 42.18 5.48
CA ILE A 134 -12.58 42.93 6.64
C ILE A 134 -11.91 44.22 6.17
N GLU A 135 -11.09 44.16 5.13
CA GLU A 135 -10.42 45.32 4.53
C GLU A 135 -11.43 46.31 3.92
N GLU A 136 -12.49 45.81 3.27
CA GLU A 136 -13.60 46.61 2.73
C GLU A 136 -14.52 47.17 3.82
N GLY A 137 -14.39 46.73 5.08
CA GLY A 137 -15.28 47.14 6.18
C GLY A 137 -16.72 46.67 6.02
N ASN A 138 -16.99 45.66 5.18
CA ASN A 138 -18.33 45.18 4.91
C ASN A 138 -18.79 44.15 5.96
N THR A 139 -19.50 44.62 6.97
CA THR A 139 -19.97 43.80 8.10
C THR A 139 -20.91 42.67 7.69
N ASP A 140 -21.80 42.92 6.73
CA ASP A 140 -22.80 41.93 6.31
C ASP A 140 -22.15 40.75 5.57
N LYS A 141 -21.16 41.04 4.70
CA LYS A 141 -20.35 40.00 4.05
C LYS A 141 -19.54 39.21 5.07
N GLN A 142 -18.97 39.87 6.08
CA GLN A 142 -18.19 39.18 7.11
C GLN A 142 -19.03 38.14 7.85
N VAL A 143 -20.24 38.49 8.30
CA VAL A 143 -21.13 37.55 9.01
C VAL A 143 -21.45 36.33 8.15
N LYS A 144 -21.82 36.54 6.88
CA LYS A 144 -22.10 35.45 5.92
C LYS A 144 -20.88 34.55 5.69
N LEU A 145 -19.68 35.13 5.59
CA LEU A 145 -18.45 34.37 5.39
C LEU A 145 -18.05 33.58 6.64
N TYR A 146 -18.32 34.09 7.85
CA TYR A 146 -18.16 33.32 9.09
C TYR A 146 -19.12 32.13 9.17
N GLU A 147 -20.37 32.31 8.75
CA GLU A 147 -21.36 31.23 8.67
C GLU A 147 -20.93 30.15 7.67
N ASN A 148 -20.54 30.55 6.45
CA ASN A 148 -20.01 29.63 5.45
C ASN A 148 -18.77 28.89 5.95
N MET A 149 -17.87 29.57 6.66
CA MET A 149 -16.68 28.93 7.23
C MET A 149 -17.04 27.89 8.29
N ALA A 150 -18.05 28.17 9.13
CA ALA A 150 -18.55 27.22 10.12
C ALA A 150 -19.23 26.02 9.46
N GLU A 151 -19.99 26.24 8.39
CA GLU A 151 -20.60 25.16 7.62
C GLU A 151 -19.56 24.25 6.97
N ILE A 152 -18.55 24.80 6.29
CA ILE A 152 -17.45 24.02 5.69
C ILE A 152 -16.73 23.20 6.76
N ARG A 153 -16.45 23.78 7.93
CA ARG A 153 -15.83 23.05 9.06
C ARG A 153 -16.71 21.92 9.56
N SER A 154 -18.02 22.15 9.67
CA SER A 154 -19.00 21.11 10.03
C SER A 154 -19.01 19.98 9.01
N GLN A 155 -18.97 20.30 7.71
CA GLN A 155 -18.87 19.31 6.65
C GLN A 155 -17.56 18.51 6.73
N MET A 156 -16.42 19.16 7.01
CA MET A 156 -15.14 18.47 7.23
C MET A 156 -15.19 17.51 8.42
N THR A 157 -15.79 17.91 9.55
CA THR A 157 -15.94 17.00 10.69
C THR A 157 -16.85 15.80 10.37
N LYS A 158 -17.91 16.01 9.59
CA LYS A 158 -18.80 14.92 9.15
C LYS A 158 -18.11 13.95 8.20
N THR A 159 -17.27 14.45 7.28
CA THR A 159 -16.49 13.58 6.37
C THR A 159 -15.45 12.79 7.13
N GLU A 160 -14.81 13.38 8.15
CA GLU A 160 -13.89 12.69 9.05
C GLU A 160 -14.58 11.62 9.91
N ASP A 161 -15.74 11.94 10.49
CA ASP A 161 -16.54 10.99 11.28
C ASP A 161 -17.03 9.82 10.44
N TYR A 162 -17.47 10.08 9.20
CA TYR A 162 -17.89 9.02 8.28
C TYR A 162 -16.69 8.16 7.86
N ALA A 163 -15.52 8.75 7.61
CA ALA A 163 -14.29 8.02 7.37
C ALA A 163 -13.83 7.17 8.58
N ALA A 164 -14.10 7.62 9.80
CA ALA A 164 -13.84 6.88 11.03
C ALA A 164 -14.87 5.77 11.30
N GLN A 165 -16.11 5.95 10.83
CA GLN A 165 -17.18 4.96 10.94
C GLN A 165 -17.12 3.86 9.87
N VAL A 166 -16.45 4.08 8.73
CA VAL A 166 -16.12 2.98 7.82
C VAL A 166 -15.26 2.00 8.64
N PRO A 167 -15.75 0.79 8.95
CA PRO A 167 -14.94 -0.18 9.64
C PRO A 167 -13.74 -0.44 8.73
N ASN A 168 -12.55 -0.06 9.20
CA ASN A 168 -11.29 -0.48 8.62
C ASN A 168 -11.47 -1.98 8.32
N PRO A 169 -11.34 -2.46 7.06
CA PRO A 169 -11.70 -3.82 6.69
C PRO A 169 -11.02 -4.71 7.70
N LYS A 170 -11.85 -5.36 8.52
CA LYS A 170 -11.49 -6.00 9.79
C LYS A 170 -10.05 -6.46 9.67
N GLU A 171 -9.13 -5.88 10.47
CA GLU A 171 -7.91 -6.59 10.80
C GLU A 171 -8.34 -8.03 10.96
N LYS A 172 -7.82 -8.91 10.10
CA LYS A 172 -8.14 -10.34 10.10
C LYS A 172 -8.29 -10.65 11.56
N THR A 173 -9.52 -10.97 11.98
CA THR A 173 -9.76 -11.31 13.37
C THR A 173 -8.80 -12.45 13.54
N GLU A 174 -7.65 -12.19 14.18
CA GLU A 174 -6.68 -13.20 14.47
C GLU A 174 -7.53 -14.12 15.30
N LYS A 175 -7.98 -15.23 14.69
CA LYS A 175 -8.60 -16.31 15.41
C LYS A 175 -7.55 -16.58 16.46
N LYS A 176 -7.77 -16.06 17.68
CA LYS A 176 -6.73 -16.03 18.70
C LYS A 176 -6.27 -17.46 18.76
N ALA A 177 -5.03 -17.69 18.32
CA ALA A 177 -4.53 -19.04 18.24
C ALA A 177 -4.71 -19.62 19.65
N PRO A 178 -5.07 -20.90 19.77
CA PRO A 178 -5.22 -21.53 21.07
C PRO A 178 -4.06 -21.13 21.99
N PRO A 179 -4.28 -20.88 23.29
CA PRO A 179 -3.23 -20.41 24.18
C PRO A 179 -1.97 -21.29 24.09
N LEU A 180 -2.16 -22.61 23.95
CA LEU A 180 -1.07 -23.56 23.75
C LEU A 180 -0.32 -23.37 22.41
N ALA A 181 -1.01 -23.03 21.32
CA ALA A 181 -0.37 -22.68 20.05
C ALA A 181 0.54 -21.47 20.21
N THR A 182 0.09 -20.46 20.97
CA THR A 182 0.89 -19.25 21.21
C THR A 182 2.11 -19.54 22.07
N GLU A 183 1.99 -20.45 23.03
CA GLU A 183 3.11 -20.92 23.87
C GLU A 183 4.13 -21.70 23.05
N TRP A 184 3.68 -22.67 22.24
CA TRP A 184 4.57 -23.43 21.36
C TRP A 184 5.30 -22.52 20.36
N VAL A 185 4.60 -21.57 19.75
CA VAL A 185 5.22 -20.57 18.85
C VAL A 185 6.22 -19.69 19.60
N LYS A 186 5.95 -19.33 20.85
CA LYS A 186 6.86 -18.54 21.69
C LYS A 186 8.13 -19.34 22.01
N GLU A 187 7.99 -20.60 22.38
CA GLU A 187 9.12 -21.52 22.62
C GLU A 187 9.96 -21.72 21.36
N ASN A 188 9.33 -21.79 20.20
CA ASN A 188 9.98 -22.00 18.90
C ASN A 188 10.32 -20.71 18.14
N SER A 189 10.18 -19.54 18.79
CA SER A 189 10.33 -18.21 18.16
C SER A 189 11.72 -17.91 17.60
N ALA A 190 12.74 -18.69 17.99
CA ALA A 190 14.10 -18.58 17.48
C ALA A 190 14.21 -18.93 15.99
N TRP A 191 13.33 -19.81 15.50
CA TRP A 191 13.36 -20.30 14.12
C TRP A 191 11.99 -20.18 13.43
N PHE A 192 10.88 -20.35 14.16
CA PHE A 192 9.53 -20.34 13.58
C PHE A 192 9.16 -18.96 13.01
N ASN A 193 8.68 -18.93 11.75
CA ASN A 193 8.36 -17.71 10.98
C ASN A 193 9.53 -16.72 10.82
N LYS A 194 10.78 -17.11 11.08
CA LYS A 194 11.96 -16.25 10.89
C LYS A 194 12.52 -16.34 9.47
N PRO A 195 13.09 -15.24 8.93
CA PRO A 195 13.79 -15.30 7.65
C PRO A 195 15.00 -16.24 7.76
N GLY A 196 15.13 -17.18 6.81
CA GLY A 196 16.18 -18.21 6.81
C GLY A 196 15.70 -19.60 7.25
N TYR A 197 14.58 -19.69 7.97
CA TYR A 197 14.01 -20.94 8.49
C TYR A 197 12.69 -21.30 7.82
N ARG A 198 12.55 -20.94 6.54
CA ARG A 198 11.30 -21.08 5.78
C ARG A 198 10.95 -22.55 5.55
N LYS A 199 11.95 -23.43 5.45
CA LYS A 199 11.78 -24.87 5.25
C LYS A 199 11.26 -25.55 6.53
N GLU A 200 11.84 -25.18 7.65
CA GLU A 200 11.46 -25.63 9.00
C GLU A 200 10.05 -25.17 9.32
N THR A 201 9.75 -23.90 9.04
CA THR A 201 8.40 -23.34 9.23
C THR A 201 7.38 -24.02 8.33
N ALA A 202 7.70 -24.28 7.06
CA ALA A 202 6.82 -25.01 6.15
C ALA A 202 6.59 -26.46 6.60
N MET A 203 7.62 -27.13 7.12
CA MET A 203 7.49 -28.47 7.68
C MET A 203 6.57 -28.48 8.91
N ALA A 204 6.69 -27.48 9.79
CA ALA A 204 5.81 -27.34 10.94
C ALA A 204 4.34 -27.21 10.52
N TYR A 205 4.03 -26.40 9.50
CA TYR A 205 2.67 -26.32 8.96
C TYR A 205 2.21 -27.61 8.26
N GLY A 206 3.11 -28.34 7.62
CA GLY A 206 2.79 -29.65 7.03
C GLY A 206 2.42 -30.68 8.10
N ILE A 207 3.20 -30.74 9.18
CA ILE A 207 2.94 -31.61 10.33
C ILE A 207 1.66 -31.20 11.07
N ASP A 208 1.41 -29.90 11.20
CA ASP A 208 0.16 -29.35 11.77
C ASP A 208 -1.06 -29.88 11.01
N ALA A 209 -1.02 -29.82 9.66
CA ALA A 209 -2.06 -30.38 8.81
C ALA A 209 -2.22 -31.90 9.00
N GLU A 210 -1.13 -32.67 8.98
CA GLU A 210 -1.16 -34.12 9.21
C GLU A 210 -1.77 -34.50 10.56
N LEU A 211 -1.40 -33.80 11.64
CA LEU A 211 -1.94 -34.04 12.98
C LEU A 211 -3.44 -33.73 13.03
N THR A 212 -3.89 -32.65 12.39
CA THR A 212 -5.32 -32.32 12.33
C THR A 212 -6.11 -33.32 11.50
N GLU A 213 -5.53 -33.88 10.43
CA GLU A 213 -6.15 -34.94 9.62
C GLU A 213 -6.27 -36.27 10.37
N GLU A 214 -5.28 -36.61 11.20
CA GLU A 214 -5.30 -37.76 12.09
C GLU A 214 -6.28 -37.60 13.28
N GLY A 215 -6.83 -36.39 13.47
CA GLY A 215 -7.82 -36.10 14.50
C GLY A 215 -7.23 -35.69 15.85
N TRP A 216 -5.97 -35.24 15.89
CA TRP A 216 -5.40 -34.65 17.11
C TRP A 216 -6.01 -33.28 17.37
N ASP A 217 -6.33 -33.00 18.64
CA ASP A 217 -6.91 -31.73 19.06
C ASP A 217 -5.82 -30.69 19.34
N VAL A 218 -5.87 -29.56 18.64
CA VAL A 218 -4.96 -28.41 18.78
C VAL A 218 -5.04 -27.79 20.19
N HIS A 219 -6.08 -28.10 20.96
CA HIS A 219 -6.21 -27.64 22.35
C HIS A 219 -5.55 -28.56 23.39
N ASP A 220 -5.09 -29.75 23.02
CA ASP A 220 -4.44 -30.70 23.91
C ASP A 220 -2.92 -30.45 23.94
N PRO A 221 -2.27 -30.37 25.12
CA PRO A 221 -0.81 -30.36 25.21
C PRO A 221 -0.12 -31.48 24.41
N GLY A 222 -0.73 -32.67 24.34
CA GLY A 222 -0.17 -33.82 23.61
C GLY A 222 -0.02 -33.58 22.12
N TYR A 223 -0.80 -32.68 21.52
CA TYR A 223 -0.69 -32.27 20.12
C TYR A 223 0.68 -31.66 19.82
N TYR A 224 1.13 -30.74 20.66
CA TYR A 224 2.38 -30.00 20.46
C TYR A 224 3.62 -30.85 20.76
N ASP A 225 3.49 -31.83 21.65
CA ASP A 225 4.53 -32.83 21.91
C ASP A 225 4.76 -33.72 20.68
N GLU A 226 3.68 -34.24 20.07
CA GLU A 226 3.77 -35.02 18.83
C GLU A 226 4.22 -34.18 17.64
N MET A 227 3.79 -32.91 17.54
CA MET A 227 4.28 -31.95 16.55
C MET A 227 5.81 -31.77 16.65
N THR A 228 6.31 -31.58 17.87
CA THR A 228 7.74 -31.41 18.14
C THR A 228 8.52 -32.70 17.85
N LYS A 229 7.97 -33.86 18.19
CA LYS A 229 8.55 -35.18 17.91
C LYS A 229 8.66 -35.46 16.41
N ARG A 230 7.60 -35.19 15.63
CA ARG A 230 7.63 -35.30 14.17
C ARG A 230 8.58 -34.30 13.53
N LEU A 231 8.67 -33.08 14.05
CA LEU A 231 9.65 -32.09 13.62
C LEU A 231 11.09 -32.57 13.86
N LYS A 232 11.38 -33.20 15.00
CA LYS A 232 12.67 -33.84 15.25
C LYS A 232 12.94 -35.01 14.30
N SER A 233 11.92 -35.81 13.99
CA SER A 233 12.03 -36.94 13.03
C SER A 233 12.09 -36.53 11.56
N SER A 234 11.71 -35.29 11.21
CA SER A 234 11.65 -34.79 9.83
C SER A 234 13.00 -34.73 9.11
N GLY A 235 14.09 -34.89 9.84
CA GLY A 235 15.43 -34.94 9.26
C GLY A 235 16.00 -33.57 8.89
N LEU A 236 15.34 -32.47 9.29
CA LEU A 236 15.87 -31.13 9.05
C LEU A 236 17.12 -30.87 9.90
N SER A 237 18.11 -30.22 9.30
CA SER A 237 19.43 -29.98 9.92
C SER A 237 19.35 -29.19 11.23
N TYR A 238 18.33 -28.35 11.39
CA TYR A 238 18.08 -27.61 12.63
C TYR A 238 17.73 -28.53 13.80
N PHE A 239 16.91 -29.56 13.59
CA PHE A 239 16.44 -30.46 14.65
C PHE A 239 17.29 -31.73 14.81
N ASN A 240 18.06 -32.10 13.78
CA ASN A 240 18.98 -33.24 13.81
C ASN A 240 20.29 -32.98 14.57
N LYS A 241 20.52 -31.76 15.04
CA LYS A 241 21.70 -31.45 15.84
C LYS A 241 21.44 -31.93 17.26
N SER A 242 21.69 -33.21 17.49
CA SER A 242 21.43 -33.91 18.75
C SER A 242 21.89 -33.10 19.97
N GLU A 243 21.05 -33.13 21.00
CA GLU A 243 21.19 -32.54 22.34
C GLU A 243 22.38 -33.14 23.15
N GLU A 244 23.41 -33.66 22.49
CA GLU A 244 24.59 -34.27 23.11
C GLU A 244 25.78 -33.30 23.22
N ASN A 245 25.62 -32.02 22.83
CA ASN A 245 26.72 -31.04 22.84
C ASN A 245 26.36 -29.64 23.39
N THR A 246 25.27 -29.48 24.15
CA THR A 246 24.82 -28.15 24.63
C THR A 246 25.10 -27.87 26.11
N SER A 247 26.22 -28.37 26.67
CA SER A 247 26.68 -27.94 28.01
C SER A 247 28.07 -27.33 28.07
N LYS A 248 28.81 -27.20 26.95
CA LYS A 248 30.04 -26.39 26.90
C LYS A 248 30.33 -25.88 25.48
N THR A 249 29.75 -24.77 25.06
CA THR A 249 30.39 -23.88 24.06
C THR A 249 29.75 -22.49 24.12
N GLU A 250 30.02 -21.75 25.19
CA GLU A 250 30.23 -20.30 25.09
C GLU A 250 31.62 -20.08 24.47
N GLN A 251 31.82 -20.46 23.21
CA GLN A 251 32.97 -20.01 22.43
C GLN A 251 32.56 -19.87 20.97
N ASN A 252 32.29 -18.62 20.59
CA ASN A 252 32.65 -18.01 19.32
C ASN A 252 32.74 -18.98 18.12
N VAL A 253 31.62 -19.23 17.44
CA VAL A 253 31.60 -19.94 16.16
C VAL A 253 31.39 -18.93 15.03
N VAL A 254 32.52 -18.40 14.56
CA VAL A 254 32.66 -17.91 13.19
C VAL A 254 32.28 -19.04 12.24
N GLN A 255 31.30 -18.77 11.36
CA GLN A 255 30.81 -19.69 10.36
C GLN A 255 31.95 -20.15 9.43
N LYS A 256 32.29 -21.43 9.48
CA LYS A 256 33.28 -22.08 8.61
C LYS A 256 32.56 -22.54 7.34
N ASN A 257 32.62 -21.73 6.29
CA ASN A 257 32.26 -22.13 4.95
C ASN A 257 33.34 -23.07 4.38
N ASN A 258 32.87 -24.15 3.77
CA ASN A 258 33.66 -25.18 3.13
C ASN A 258 34.45 -24.56 1.95
N ARG A 259 35.76 -24.37 2.09
CA ARG A 259 36.66 -24.04 0.98
C ARG A 259 37.73 -25.12 0.85
N VAL A 260 37.75 -25.70 -0.34
CA VAL A 260 38.78 -26.58 -0.88
C VAL A 260 40.17 -26.00 -0.57
N GLN A 261 41.04 -26.84 -0.01
CA GLN A 261 42.42 -26.52 0.31
C GLN A 261 43.18 -26.11 -0.96
N SER A 262 43.70 -24.90 -1.00
CA SER A 262 44.84 -24.53 -1.83
C SER A 262 46.03 -24.19 -0.92
N PRO A 263 47.28 -24.46 -1.34
CA PRO A 263 48.44 -24.35 -0.46
C PRO A 263 48.70 -22.90 -0.08
N VAL A 264 49.02 -22.73 1.20
CA VAL A 264 49.39 -21.48 1.87
C VAL A 264 50.59 -20.83 1.18
N ALA A 265 50.38 -19.63 0.64
CA ALA A 265 51.43 -18.63 0.46
C ALA A 265 51.07 -17.40 1.31
N GLY A 266 52.03 -16.90 2.08
CA GLY A 266 51.85 -16.03 3.23
C GLY A 266 51.03 -14.76 2.99
N VAL A 267 50.15 -14.46 3.95
CA VAL A 267 49.48 -13.17 4.08
C VAL A 267 50.51 -12.14 4.53
N SER A 268 51.09 -11.41 3.58
CA SER A 268 51.70 -10.11 3.87
C SER A 268 50.58 -9.13 4.20
N ARG A 269 50.52 -8.64 5.43
CA ARG A 269 49.75 -7.43 5.78
C ARG A 269 50.33 -6.24 5.01
N LYS A 270 49.80 -5.95 3.82
CA LYS A 270 50.05 -4.66 3.15
C LYS A 270 49.02 -3.64 3.64
N LYS A 271 49.49 -2.73 4.48
CA LYS A 271 48.90 -1.41 4.68
C LYS A 271 48.88 -0.72 3.30
N GLY A 272 47.73 -0.72 2.66
CA GLY A 272 47.55 -0.21 1.30
C GLY A 272 47.58 1.31 1.28
N THR A 273 48.52 1.86 0.52
CA THR A 273 48.52 3.25 0.03
C THR A 273 47.14 3.63 -0.50
N PRO A 274 46.62 4.85 -0.24
CA PRO A 274 45.31 5.27 -0.75
C PRO A 274 45.34 5.22 -2.28
N SER A 275 44.66 4.24 -2.87
CA SER A 275 44.55 4.12 -4.32
C SER A 275 43.57 5.18 -4.81
N ASN A 276 43.96 5.94 -5.84
CA ASN A 276 43.11 6.95 -6.47
C ASN A 276 42.05 6.33 -7.41
N ARG A 277 41.69 5.06 -7.20
CA ARG A 277 40.77 4.29 -8.04
C ARG A 277 39.50 4.00 -7.25
N VAL A 278 38.36 4.40 -7.80
CA VAL A 278 37.03 4.17 -7.23
C VAL A 278 36.32 3.11 -8.09
N LYS A 279 35.67 2.14 -7.45
CA LYS A 279 34.80 1.18 -8.13
C LYS A 279 33.37 1.66 -7.98
N LEU A 280 32.71 1.97 -9.09
CA LEU A 280 31.29 2.31 -9.11
C LEU A 280 30.45 1.02 -9.16
N THR A 281 29.43 0.95 -8.31
CA THR A 281 28.45 -0.14 -8.30
C THR A 281 27.38 0.08 -9.38
N SER A 282 26.55 -0.93 -9.64
CA SER A 282 25.43 -0.78 -10.59
C SER A 282 24.44 0.31 -10.18
N ASP A 283 24.24 0.51 -8.88
CA ASP A 283 23.35 1.53 -8.32
C ASP A 283 23.95 2.93 -8.46
N ASP A 284 25.28 3.06 -8.31
CA ASP A 284 26.01 4.30 -8.59
C ASP A 284 25.88 4.71 -10.07
N LEU A 285 25.88 3.74 -10.98
CA LEU A 285 25.65 4.01 -12.41
C LEU A 285 24.20 4.40 -12.71
N ALA A 286 23.22 3.83 -12.00
CA ALA A 286 21.81 4.19 -12.15
C ALA A 286 21.54 5.61 -11.61
N THR A 287 22.10 5.95 -10.45
CA THR A 287 22.02 7.31 -9.89
C THR A 287 22.68 8.34 -10.79
N ALA A 288 23.86 8.04 -11.37
CA ALA A 288 24.49 8.90 -12.36
C ALA A 288 23.56 9.21 -13.55
N LYS A 289 22.87 8.20 -14.11
CA LYS A 289 21.86 8.41 -15.17
C LYS A 289 20.71 9.30 -14.70
N ASN A 290 20.22 9.08 -13.48
CA ASN A 290 19.13 9.88 -12.90
C ASN A 290 19.52 11.35 -12.72
N PHE A 291 20.79 11.63 -12.41
CA PHE A 291 21.35 12.99 -12.32
C PHE A 291 21.72 13.59 -13.68
N GLY A 292 21.42 12.90 -14.79
CA GLY A 292 21.74 13.36 -16.14
C GLY A 292 23.24 13.33 -16.48
N ILE A 293 24.02 12.54 -15.73
CA ILE A 293 25.45 12.37 -15.97
C ILE A 293 25.61 11.33 -17.09
N ASP A 294 26.20 11.76 -18.21
CA ASP A 294 26.50 10.87 -19.32
C ASP A 294 27.62 9.90 -18.93
N ILE A 295 27.30 8.60 -18.89
CA ILE A 295 28.27 7.54 -18.56
C ILE A 295 29.33 7.39 -19.65
N THR A 296 29.04 7.86 -20.87
CA THR A 296 30.00 7.83 -21.97
C THR A 296 31.07 8.92 -21.87
N ASP A 297 30.81 9.99 -21.10
CA ASP A 297 31.80 11.02 -20.80
C ASP A 297 32.65 10.65 -19.57
N GLU A 298 33.94 10.39 -19.82
CA GLU A 298 34.90 10.02 -18.79
C GLU A 298 35.11 11.15 -17.75
N ALA A 299 35.00 12.43 -18.16
CA ALA A 299 35.21 13.56 -17.27
C ALA A 299 34.07 13.69 -16.25
N ALA A 300 32.83 13.55 -16.70
CA ALA A 300 31.65 13.56 -15.84
C ALA A 300 31.63 12.36 -14.88
N LEU A 301 31.97 11.16 -15.38
CA LEU A 301 32.05 9.95 -14.57
C LEU A 301 33.13 10.03 -13.48
N LYS A 302 34.30 10.63 -13.78
CA LYS A 302 35.37 10.88 -12.80
C LYS A 302 34.95 11.83 -11.68
N ARG A 303 34.19 12.89 -12.01
CA ARG A 303 33.67 13.84 -11.01
C ARG A 303 32.68 13.15 -10.08
N PHE A 304 31.76 12.37 -10.64
CA PHE A 304 30.81 11.59 -9.87
C PHE A 304 31.50 10.56 -8.97
N ALA A 305 32.49 9.82 -9.48
CA ALA A 305 33.25 8.86 -8.68
C ALA A 305 34.04 9.50 -7.53
N LYS A 306 34.52 10.74 -7.71
CA LYS A 306 35.18 11.51 -6.64
C LYS A 306 34.19 11.86 -5.53
N GLU A 307 32.96 12.22 -5.91
CA GLU A 307 31.88 12.57 -4.98
C GLU A 307 31.39 11.34 -4.20
N VAL A 308 31.17 10.21 -4.88
CA VAL A 308 30.83 8.93 -4.24
C VAL A 308 31.92 8.52 -3.23
N LYS A 309 33.19 8.74 -3.57
CA LYS A 309 34.31 8.48 -2.65
C LYS A 309 34.27 9.40 -1.42
N SER A 310 34.03 10.69 -1.59
CA SER A 310 33.96 11.62 -0.44
C SER A 310 32.80 11.28 0.49
N PHE A 311 31.64 10.86 -0.03
CA PHE A 311 30.54 10.35 0.79
C PHE A 311 30.90 9.07 1.54
N SER A 312 31.64 8.15 0.91
CA SER A 312 32.07 6.91 1.58
C SER A 312 33.13 7.14 2.68
N ASP A 313 34.01 8.13 2.53
CA ASP A 313 35.04 8.46 3.53
C ASP A 313 34.49 9.31 4.70
N THR A 314 33.36 9.99 4.52
CA THR A 314 32.73 10.82 5.57
C THR A 314 31.71 10.07 6.44
N GLY A 315 31.40 8.82 6.11
CA GLY A 315 30.53 7.94 6.90
C GLY A 315 31.29 7.15 7.97
N GLN A 316 31.64 7.80 9.07
CA GLN A 316 31.81 7.19 10.40
C GLN A 316 30.68 7.64 11.32
#